data_AF-A0A850JBX4-F1
#
_entry.id   AF-A0A850JBX4-F1
#
_cell.length_a   1.000
_cell.length_b   1.000
_cell.length_c   1.000
_cell.angle_alpha   90.00
_cell.angle_beta   90.00
_cell.angle_gamma   90.00
#
_symmetry.space_group_name_H-M   'P 1'
#
loop_
_entity.id
_entity.type
_entity.pdbx_description
1 polymer ?
#
loop_
_entity_poly.entity_id
_entity_poly.type
_entity_poly.pdbx_seq_one_letter_code
_entity_poly.pdbx_strand_id
1 'polypeptide(L)' 'MGLLDSVDWQGNIFKNGAWTAAHGGDYAVVEPATGAELGRMGQATAQDVAEAAASAAEAQRDWAALLAPIPL' A
#
# COMPACT_ATOMS: atom_id res chain seq x y z
N MET A 1 -11.27 20.40 0.17
CA MET A 1 -11.74 19.02 0.32
C MET A 1 -11.58 18.33 -1.02
N GLY A 2 -10.36 17.91 -1.33
CA GLY A 2 -10.05 16.99 -2.41
C GLY A 2 -10.43 15.56 -2.04
N LEU A 3 -10.53 14.69 -3.06
CA LEU A 3 -10.94 13.29 -2.93
C LEU A 3 -10.14 12.49 -1.89
N LEU A 4 -8.87 12.85 -1.67
CA LEU A 4 -7.95 12.08 -0.83
C LEU A 4 -7.65 12.75 0.52
N ASP A 5 -8.26 13.90 0.83
CA ASP A 5 -7.99 14.65 2.07
C ASP A 5 -8.42 13.88 3.34
N SER A 6 -9.27 12.87 3.21
CA SER A 6 -9.76 12.05 4.33
C SER A 6 -8.88 10.84 4.65
N VAL A 7 -7.76 10.64 3.95
CA VAL A 7 -6.91 9.45 4.09
C VAL A 7 -5.45 9.85 4.19
N ASP A 8 -4.73 9.28 5.16
CA ASP A 8 -3.32 9.60 5.41
C ASP A 8 -2.38 8.78 4.52
N TRP A 9 -2.49 8.97 3.20
CA TRP A 9 -1.74 8.18 2.21
C TRP A 9 -0.37 8.77 1.87
N GLN A 10 -0.17 10.08 2.08
CA GLN A 10 1.05 10.77 1.65
C GLN A 10 2.27 10.26 2.42
N GLY A 11 3.33 9.92 1.71
CA GLY A 11 4.57 9.38 2.29
C GLY A 11 4.46 7.96 2.84
N ASN A 12 3.29 7.33 2.73
CA ASN A 12 3.00 6.01 3.28
C ASN A 12 2.93 4.93 2.20
N ILE A 13 2.95 3.68 2.65
CA ILE A 13 2.59 2.48 1.87
C ILE A 13 1.36 1.83 2.49
N PHE A 14 0.51 1.22 1.66
CA PHE A 14 -0.65 0.48 2.15
C PHE A 14 -0.30 -0.99 2.37
N LYS A 15 -0.31 -1.44 3.63
CA LYS A 15 -0.13 -2.86 4.00
C LYS A 15 -0.99 -3.20 5.21
N ASN A 16 -1.44 -4.44 5.29
CA ASN A 16 -2.26 -4.95 6.41
C ASN A 16 -3.49 -4.06 6.71
N GLY A 17 -4.16 -3.56 5.67
CA GLY A 17 -5.39 -2.77 5.79
C GLY A 17 -5.20 -1.32 6.24
N ALA A 18 -3.97 -0.83 6.37
CA ALA A 18 -3.68 0.54 6.80
C ALA A 18 -2.58 1.20 5.97
N TRP A 19 -2.60 2.54 5.92
CA TRP A 19 -1.47 3.33 5.46
C TRP A 19 -0.44 3.43 6.59
N THR A 20 0.81 3.09 6.29
CA THR A 20 1.91 3.05 7.26
C THR A 20 3.18 3.61 6.64
N ALA A 21 4.03 4.24 7.45
CA ALA A 21 5.35 4.66 6.99
C ALA A 21 6.16 3.44 6.51
N ALA A 22 6.86 3.59 5.39
CA ALA A 22 7.76 2.56 4.88
C ALA A 22 9.10 2.62 5.61
N HIS A 23 9.79 1.47 5.72
CA HIS A 23 11.12 1.43 6.35
C HIS A 23 12.17 2.23 5.59
N GLY A 24 11.96 2.47 4.28
CA GLY A 24 12.87 3.24 3.43
C GLY A 24 12.63 4.74 3.45
N GLY A 25 11.73 5.24 4.30
CA GLY A 25 11.28 6.63 4.27
C GLY A 25 10.32 6.90 3.12
N ASP A 26 10.37 8.09 2.55
CA ASP A 26 9.50 8.51 1.45
C ASP A 26 10.28 9.19 0.31
N TYR A 27 9.63 9.37 -0.84
CA TYR A 27 10.20 10.03 -2.00
C TYR A 27 9.18 10.93 -2.71
N ALA A 28 9.68 12.01 -3.33
CA ALA A 28 8.88 12.90 -4.14
C ALA A 28 8.50 12.24 -5.47
N VAL A 29 7.22 12.26 -5.79
CA VAL A 29 6.69 11.94 -7.12
C VAL A 29 6.76 13.20 -7.96
N VAL A 30 7.48 13.16 -9.07
CA VAL A 30 7.81 14.34 -9.86
C VAL A 30 7.11 14.30 -11.21
N GLU A 31 6.52 15.42 -11.62
CA GLU A 31 5.97 15.62 -12.95
C GLU A 31 7.10 15.66 -14.00
N PRO A 32 7.13 14.77 -15.01
CA PRO A 32 8.25 14.70 -15.95
C PRO A 32 8.43 15.94 -16.82
N ALA A 33 7.35 16.68 -17.12
CA ALA A 33 7.39 17.82 -18.03
C ALA A 33 7.90 19.11 -17.39
N THR A 34 7.64 19.29 -16.09
CA THR A 34 7.89 20.55 -15.37
C THR A 34 8.94 20.41 -14.28
N GLY A 35 9.19 19.18 -13.81
CA GLY A 35 9.98 18.93 -12.61
C GLY A 35 9.28 19.27 -11.30
N ALA A 36 7.99 19.64 -11.34
CA ALA A 36 7.23 19.95 -10.14
C ALA A 36 6.92 18.70 -9.31
N GLU A 37 6.88 18.83 -7.98
CA GLU A 37 6.46 17.76 -7.08
C GLU A 37 4.93 17.62 -7.10
N LEU A 38 4.45 16.41 -7.38
CA LEU A 38 3.03 16.04 -7.38
C LEU A 38 2.56 15.55 -6.00
N GLY A 39 3.49 15.05 -5.18
CA GLY A 39 3.22 14.52 -3.84
C GLY A 39 4.33 13.56 -3.40
N ARG A 40 4.14 12.89 -2.26
CA ARG A 40 5.12 11.92 -1.72
C ARG A 40 4.52 10.54 -1.54
N MET A 41 5.34 9.52 -1.78
CA MET A 41 5.00 8.11 -1.57
C MET A 41 6.02 7.45 -0.65
N GLY A 42 5.60 6.45 0.12
CA GLY A 42 6.54 5.66 0.92
C GLY A 42 7.45 4.79 0.05
N GLN A 43 8.73 4.73 0.41
CA GLN A 43 9.75 3.92 -0.26
C GLN A 43 9.85 2.55 0.40
N ALA A 44 9.14 1.56 -0.16
CA ALA A 44 9.14 0.21 0.36
C ALA A 44 10.53 -0.44 0.26
N THR A 45 10.94 -1.11 1.34
CA THR A 45 12.13 -1.95 1.38
C THR A 45 11.77 -3.42 1.18
N ALA A 46 12.78 -4.28 1.04
CA ALA A 46 12.56 -5.73 1.04
C ALA A 46 11.86 -6.23 2.32
N GLN A 47 12.11 -5.57 3.45
CA GLN A 47 11.46 -5.88 4.72
C GLN A 47 9.96 -5.56 4.66
N ASP A 48 9.58 -4.38 4.13
CA ASP A 48 8.16 -4.03 3.95
C ASP A 48 7.43 -5.04 3.08
N VAL A 49 8.07 -5.49 2.00
CA VAL A 49 7.51 -6.50 1.08
C VAL A 49 7.34 -7.85 1.79
N ALA A 50 8.31 -8.28 2.59
CA ALA A 50 8.23 -9.52 3.35
C ALA A 50 7.09 -9.48 4.38
N GLU A 51 6.95 -8.38 5.13
CA GLU A 51 5.86 -8.17 6.09
C GLU A 51 4.49 -8.20 5.40
N ALA A 52 4.35 -7.49 4.27
CA ALA A 52 3.11 -7.47 3.50
C ALA A 52 2.76 -8.87 2.94
N ALA A 53 3.74 -9.61 2.44
CA ALA A 53 3.53 -10.96 1.91
C ALA A 53 3.10 -11.95 3.00
N ALA A 54 3.66 -11.84 4.21
CA ALA A 54 3.25 -12.66 5.35
C ALA A 54 1.78 -12.41 5.73
N SER A 55 1.39 -11.13 5.88
CA SER A 55 0.00 -10.73 6.14
C SER A 55 -0.95 -11.19 5.02
N ALA A 56 -0.55 -11.05 3.75
CA ALA A 56 -1.34 -11.50 2.61
C ALA A 56 -1.56 -13.02 2.61
N ALA A 57 -0.55 -13.82 2.98
CA ALA A 57 -0.67 -15.27 3.06
C ALA A 57 -1.67 -15.72 4.15
N GLU A 58 -1.74 -14.99 5.25
CA GLU A 58 -2.74 -15.21 6.30
C GLU A 58 -4.14 -14.86 5.79
N ALA A 59 -4.33 -13.63 5.31
CA ALA A 59 -5.60 -13.13 4.82
C ALA A 59 -6.15 -13.94 3.63
N GLN A 60 -5.28 -14.49 2.77
CA GLN A 60 -5.68 -15.31 1.63
C GLN A 60 -6.44 -16.56 2.07
N ARG A 61 -6.06 -17.18 3.19
CA ARG A 61 -6.75 -18.39 3.70
C ARG A 61 -8.17 -18.07 4.15
N ASP A 62 -8.31 -16.98 4.89
CA ASP A 62 -9.62 -16.52 5.36
C ASP A 62 -10.51 -16.10 4.18
N TRP A 63 -9.93 -15.40 3.20
CA TRP A 63 -10.62 -15.03 1.96
C TRP A 63 -11.07 -16.26 1.16
N ALA A 64 -10.22 -17.28 1.03
CA ALA A 64 -10.56 -18.51 0.33
C ALA A 64 -11.71 -19.27 1.00
N ALA A 65 -11.81 -19.23 2.34
CA ALA A 65 -12.89 -19.86 3.08
C ALA A 65 -14.26 -19.17 2.88
N LEU A 66 -14.28 -17.90 2.42
CA LEU A 66 -15.52 -17.20 2.05
C LEU A 66 -16.09 -17.65 0.70
N LEU A 67 -15.26 -18.24 -0.17
CA LEU A 67 -15.75 -18.86 -1.40
C LEU A 67 -16.43 -20.19 -1.04
N ALA A 68 -17.77 -20.19 -1.02
CA ALA A 68 -18.52 -21.45 -1.04
C ALA A 68 -18.03 -22.32 -2.23
N PRO A 69 -18.00 -23.66 -2.11
CA PRO A 69 -17.50 -24.51 -3.18
C PRO A 69 -18.23 -24.20 -4.49
N ILE A 70 -17.48 -23.85 -5.53
CA ILE A 70 -18.00 -23.68 -6.88
C ILE A 70 -18.65 -25.01 -7.25
N PRO A 71 -19.97 -25.08 -7.49
CA PRO A 71 -20.59 -26.31 -7.96
C PRO A 71 -20.02 -26.61 -9.36
N LEU A 72 -19.45 -27.81 -9.51
CA LEU A 72 -19.04 -28.38 -10.79
C LEU A 72 -20.26 -28.60 -11.70
#